data_AF-W0RDG6-F1
#
_entry.id   AF-W0RDG6-F1
#
_cell.length_a   1.000
_cell.length_b   1.000
_cell.length_c   1.000
_cell.angle_alpha   90.00
_cell.angle_beta   90.00
_cell.angle_gamma   90.00
#
_symmetry.space_group_name_H-M   'P 1'
#
loop_
_entity.id
_entity.type
_entity.pdbx_description
1 polymer ?
#
loop_
_entity_poly.entity_id
_entity_poly.type
_entity_poly.pdbx_seq_one_letter_code
_entity_poly.pdbx_strand_id
1 'polypeptide(L)'
;MRTRRISARGALGAALGTLLGGCGGGGGGIAPVTPPPPPVTFALSVTGSDVGSGRVTSADGKIDCRLGAGGGGTCSASFNSGASVSLTATPSGTDQFAGWTSGPCTGTTNPCTVVVSTNVALAAGFRPAVKQVTLSLQTPNADDGAVLLTLTGPSLLAIRPSAGLEIKEVRDTVAGAPRSRMLLRGALASGVVAQLDIAGSATPAQYTAQIQQVAARASGRYAQRTSLAGYALTVQ
;
A
#
# COMPACT_ATOMS: atom_id res chain seq x y z
N MET A 1 0.27 29.72 -40.59
CA MET A 1 -0.91 29.92 -41.47
C MET A 1 -2.15 30.09 -40.61
N ARG A 2 -2.84 31.23 -40.74
CA ARG A 2 -4.22 31.54 -40.29
C ARG A 2 -4.53 31.71 -38.79
N THR A 3 -4.21 32.92 -38.32
CA THR A 3 -5.08 33.92 -37.67
C THR A 3 -6.57 33.57 -37.44
N ARG A 4 -7.10 33.88 -36.25
CA ARG A 4 -8.47 34.39 -35.96
C ARG A 4 -8.54 34.87 -34.50
N ARG A 5 -8.49 36.18 -34.23
CA ARG A 5 -9.56 37.22 -34.20
C ARG A 5 -9.98 37.53 -32.76
N ILE A 6 -9.41 38.63 -32.26
CA ILE A 6 -9.84 39.43 -31.10
C ILE A 6 -11.23 40.02 -31.41
N SER A 7 -12.15 39.96 -30.45
CA SER A 7 -13.42 40.70 -30.50
C SER A 7 -13.52 41.59 -29.27
N ALA A 8 -13.35 42.89 -29.49
CA ALA A 8 -13.70 43.95 -28.57
C ALA A 8 -15.13 44.41 -28.90
N ARG A 9 -15.98 44.57 -27.89
CA ARG A 9 -17.20 45.38 -27.97
C ARG A 9 -17.33 46.17 -26.67
N GLY A 10 -17.17 47.48 -26.79
CA GLY A 10 -17.51 48.44 -25.75
C GLY A 10 -19.02 48.73 -25.71
N ALA A 11 -19.45 49.28 -24.59
CA ALA A 11 -20.63 50.12 -24.50
C ALA A 11 -20.41 51.14 -23.38
N LEU A 12 -20.23 52.40 -23.76
CA LEU A 12 -20.38 53.57 -22.89
C LEU A 12 -21.88 53.75 -22.59
N GLY A 13 -22.21 54.04 -21.34
CA GLY A 13 -23.53 54.50 -20.92
C GLY A 13 -23.39 55.43 -19.72
N ALA A 14 -23.33 56.73 -19.98
CA ALA A 14 -23.37 57.77 -18.97
C ALA A 14 -24.83 58.06 -18.59
N ALA A 15 -25.12 58.20 -17.30
CA ALA A 15 -26.36 58.79 -16.81
C ALA A 15 -26.02 59.75 -15.66
N LEU A 16 -26.20 61.05 -15.94
CA LEU A 16 -26.24 62.14 -14.97
C LEU A 16 -27.67 62.20 -14.40
N GLY A 17 -27.81 62.20 -13.08
CA GLY A 17 -29.08 62.43 -12.38
C GLY A 17 -28.82 63.07 -11.01
N THR A 18 -29.25 64.32 -10.88
CA THR A 18 -29.01 65.26 -9.77
C THR A 18 -29.80 64.98 -8.48
N LEU A 19 -29.08 65.11 -7.36
CA LEU A 19 -29.41 65.63 -6.01
C LEU A 19 -30.89 65.80 -5.59
N LEU A 20 -31.25 65.15 -4.46
CA LEU A 20 -32.17 65.67 -3.44
C LEU A 20 -31.64 65.27 -2.05
N GLY A 21 -31.56 66.24 -1.15
CA GLY A 21 -31.00 66.10 0.20
C GLY A 21 -31.96 65.43 1.19
N GLY A 22 -31.38 64.88 2.25
CA GLY A 22 -32.07 64.36 3.42
C GLY A 22 -31.15 64.43 4.63
N CYS A 23 -31.58 65.16 5.65
CA CYS A 23 -30.81 65.62 6.81
C CYS A 23 -31.05 64.70 8.03
N GLY A 24 -29.98 64.43 8.80
CA GLY A 24 -30.01 64.38 10.27
C GLY A 24 -30.55 63.13 10.98
N GLY A 25 -29.68 62.47 11.77
CA GLY A 25 -30.14 61.56 12.84
C GLY A 25 -29.03 60.80 13.58
N GLY A 26 -28.46 61.41 14.62
CA GLY A 26 -27.96 60.71 15.82
C GLY A 26 -26.76 59.77 15.68
N GLY A 27 -25.55 60.32 15.74
CA GLY A 27 -24.30 59.56 15.87
C GLY A 27 -24.16 58.86 17.22
N GLY A 28 -24.82 57.71 17.37
CA GLY A 28 -24.36 56.67 18.29
C GLY A 28 -23.19 55.96 17.63
N GLY A 29 -21.96 56.32 17.99
CA GLY A 29 -20.75 55.69 17.48
C GLY A 29 -20.68 54.22 17.87
N ILE A 30 -21.29 53.36 17.06
CA ILE A 30 -20.91 51.95 16.99
C ILE A 30 -19.46 51.96 16.53
N ALA A 31 -18.55 51.69 17.46
CA ALA A 31 -17.16 51.41 17.13
C ALA A 31 -17.15 50.44 15.93
N PRO A 32 -16.30 50.66 14.91
CA PRO A 32 -16.24 49.75 13.78
C PRO A 32 -15.97 48.35 14.34
N VAL A 33 -16.97 47.47 14.26
CA VAL A 33 -16.79 46.06 14.59
C VAL A 33 -15.80 45.54 13.57
N THR A 34 -14.53 45.48 13.96
CA THR A 34 -13.51 44.89 13.11
C THR A 34 -13.91 43.42 12.94
N PRO A 35 -13.99 42.90 11.70
CA PRO A 35 -14.28 41.50 11.49
C PRO A 35 -13.28 40.68 12.31
N PRO A 36 -13.72 39.67 13.09
CA PRO A 36 -12.80 38.84 13.84
C PRO A 36 -11.72 38.28 12.90
N PRO A 37 -10.44 38.27 13.33
CA PRO A 37 -9.36 37.74 12.50
C PRO A 37 -9.72 36.35 11.96
N PRO A 38 -9.43 36.06 10.68
CA PRO A 38 -9.66 34.73 10.13
C PRO A 38 -8.97 33.66 10.99
N PRO A 39 -9.64 32.54 11.30
CA PRO A 39 -9.01 31.44 12.02
C PRO A 39 -7.76 30.96 11.29
N VAL A 40 -6.62 30.94 11.98
CA VAL A 40 -5.38 30.37 11.44
C VAL A 40 -5.51 28.85 11.45
N THR A 41 -5.38 28.22 10.29
CA THR A 41 -5.45 26.77 10.13
C THR A 41 -4.20 26.22 9.47
N PHE A 42 -3.85 24.98 9.83
CA PHE A 42 -2.75 24.24 9.23
C PHE A 42 -3.21 22.85 8.77
N ALA A 43 -2.53 22.32 7.75
CA ALA A 43 -2.83 21.01 7.20
C ALA A 43 -2.13 19.91 7.99
N LEU A 44 -2.89 18.87 8.35
CA LEU A 44 -2.39 17.60 8.85
C LEU A 44 -2.55 16.56 7.73
N SER A 45 -1.46 16.01 7.23
CA SER A 45 -1.45 14.95 6.22
C SER A 45 -0.93 13.64 6.80
N VAL A 46 -1.59 12.54 6.41
CA VAL A 46 -1.18 11.19 6.78
C VAL A 46 -0.97 10.37 5.52
N THR A 47 0.18 9.69 5.44
CA THR A 47 0.55 8.80 4.33
C THR A 47 0.83 7.37 4.80
N GLY A 48 0.68 6.41 3.88
CA GLY A 48 1.16 5.04 4.09
C GLY A 48 2.64 4.95 3.71
N SER A 49 3.42 4.12 4.42
CA SER A 49 4.87 4.00 4.17
C SER A 49 5.38 2.58 3.92
N ASP A 50 4.55 1.56 4.10
CA ASP A 50 4.97 0.16 4.08
C ASP A 50 4.11 -0.71 3.14
N VAL A 51 4.46 -2.00 3.05
CA VAL A 51 3.81 -3.02 2.20
C VAL A 51 2.50 -3.58 2.76
N GLY A 52 2.16 -3.28 4.02
CA GLY A 52 0.88 -3.64 4.62
C GLY A 52 -0.18 -2.56 4.41
N SER A 53 -1.40 -2.87 4.83
CA SER A 53 -2.57 -2.02 4.68
C SER A 53 -3.22 -1.72 6.03
N GLY A 54 -3.91 -0.59 6.10
CA GLY A 54 -4.55 -0.15 7.32
C GLY A 54 -5.38 1.11 7.12
N ARG A 55 -5.92 1.61 8.22
CA ARG A 55 -6.72 2.82 8.28
C ARG A 55 -6.21 3.71 9.38
N VAL A 56 -6.09 5.02 9.13
CA VAL A 56 -5.78 6.00 10.16
C VAL A 56 -6.97 6.93 10.32
N THR A 57 -7.49 7.03 11.55
CA THR A 57 -8.62 7.90 11.87
C THR A 57 -8.29 8.88 12.98
N SER A 58 -8.80 10.11 12.90
CA SER A 58 -8.79 11.05 14.03
C SER A 58 -10.02 10.89 14.92
N ALA A 59 -9.89 11.23 16.20
CA ALA A 59 -11.00 11.20 17.15
C ALA A 59 -12.17 12.14 16.77
N ASP A 60 -11.89 13.21 16.03
CA ASP A 60 -12.90 14.15 15.52
C ASP A 60 -13.44 13.79 14.13
N GLY A 61 -13.00 12.66 13.56
CA GLY A 61 -13.47 12.11 12.29
C GLY A 61 -13.02 12.87 11.03
N LYS A 62 -12.23 13.95 11.17
CA LYS A 62 -11.75 14.73 10.02
C LYS A 62 -10.67 14.02 9.21
N ILE A 63 -9.89 13.16 9.85
CA ILE A 63 -8.94 12.26 9.20
C ILE A 63 -9.56 10.87 9.15
N ASP A 64 -9.61 10.32 7.94
CA ASP A 64 -10.01 8.95 7.67
C ASP A 64 -9.26 8.44 6.44
N CYS A 65 -7.98 8.10 6.63
CA CYS A 65 -7.14 7.62 5.55
C CYS A 65 -7.23 6.10 5.43
N ARG A 66 -7.62 5.61 4.25
CA ARG A 66 -7.37 4.20 3.88
C ARG A 66 -5.99 4.10 3.24
N LEU A 67 -5.08 3.39 3.91
CA LEU A 67 -3.71 3.19 3.49
C LEU A 67 -3.58 1.78 2.91
N GLY A 68 -3.19 1.71 1.64
CA GLY A 68 -3.03 0.47 0.88
C GLY A 68 -1.59 -0.05 0.89
N ALA A 69 -1.45 -1.33 0.56
CA ALA A 69 -0.16 -1.98 0.41
C ALA A 69 0.75 -1.24 -0.58
N GLY A 70 2.03 -1.08 -0.22
CA GLY A 70 3.05 -0.46 -1.07
C GLY A 70 3.17 1.06 -0.91
N GLY A 71 2.81 1.59 0.27
CA GLY A 71 2.82 3.03 0.55
C GLY A 71 1.67 3.79 -0.12
N GLY A 72 0.61 3.09 -0.54
CA GLY A 72 -0.55 3.70 -1.16
C GLY A 72 -1.44 4.42 -0.14
N GLY A 73 -2.02 5.55 -0.55
CA GLY A 73 -2.98 6.29 0.26
C GLY A 73 -2.40 7.52 0.93
N THR A 74 -3.13 8.62 0.80
CA THR A 74 -2.84 9.89 1.48
C THR A 74 -4.17 10.56 1.75
N CYS A 75 -4.35 11.10 2.95
CA CYS A 75 -5.44 12.02 3.21
C CYS A 75 -4.96 13.17 4.10
N SER A 76 -5.65 14.29 4.01
CA SER A 76 -5.31 15.50 4.74
C SER A 76 -6.55 16.26 5.17
N ALA A 77 -6.48 16.90 6.33
CA ALA A 77 -7.51 17.80 6.82
C ALA A 77 -6.89 19.05 7.47
N SER A 78 -7.65 20.14 7.50
CA SER A 78 -7.23 21.39 8.12
C SER A 78 -7.72 21.50 9.56
N PHE A 79 -6.83 21.91 10.46
CA PHE A 79 -7.09 22.09 11.88
C PHE A 79 -6.70 23.49 12.31
N ASN A 80 -7.40 24.02 13.32
CA ASN A 80 -7.03 25.30 13.92
C ASN A 80 -5.64 25.21 14.58
N SER A 81 -4.89 26.30 14.55
CA SER A 81 -3.61 26.38 15.27
C SER A 81 -3.80 26.02 16.76
N GLY A 82 -2.93 25.16 17.28
CA GLY A 82 -2.97 24.65 18.66
C GLY A 82 -3.94 23.50 18.90
N ALA A 83 -4.66 23.02 17.87
CA ALA A 83 -5.54 21.86 18.02
C ALA A 83 -4.76 20.60 18.38
N SER A 84 -5.26 19.85 19.37
CA SER A 84 -4.75 18.52 19.73
C SER A 84 -5.57 17.45 19.04
N VAL A 85 -4.94 16.66 18.17
CA VAL A 85 -5.56 15.63 17.34
C VAL A 85 -5.03 14.26 17.74
N SER A 86 -5.90 13.37 18.19
CA SER A 86 -5.55 11.97 18.47
C SER A 86 -5.83 11.10 17.26
N LEU A 87 -4.77 10.53 16.68
CA LEU A 87 -4.78 9.64 15.52
C LEU A 87 -4.66 8.18 15.97
N THR A 88 -5.56 7.34 15.50
CA THR A 88 -5.53 5.89 15.74
C THR A 88 -5.25 5.18 14.43
N ALA A 89 -4.20 4.37 14.40
CA ALA A 89 -3.89 3.47 13.31
C ALA A 89 -4.49 2.09 13.57
N THR A 90 -5.31 1.60 12.66
CA THR A 90 -5.96 0.30 12.73
C THR A 90 -5.51 -0.54 11.52
N PRO A 91 -4.77 -1.64 11.73
CA PRO A 91 -4.39 -2.53 10.64
C PRO A 91 -5.60 -3.15 9.94
N SER A 92 -5.47 -3.44 8.65
CA SER A 92 -6.50 -4.13 7.89
C SER A 92 -6.33 -5.64 7.98
N GLY A 93 -7.42 -6.36 8.28
CA GLY A 93 -7.40 -7.83 8.30
C GLY A 93 -6.41 -8.39 9.32
N THR A 94 -5.42 -9.15 8.84
CA THR A 94 -4.36 -9.74 9.66
C THR A 94 -3.09 -8.90 9.71
N ASP A 95 -3.04 -7.75 9.04
CA ASP A 95 -1.85 -6.91 9.04
C ASP A 95 -1.57 -6.37 10.45
N GLN A 96 -0.35 -5.88 10.66
CA GLN A 96 0.11 -5.34 11.93
C GLN A 96 0.52 -3.89 11.77
N PHE A 97 0.25 -3.09 12.80
CA PHE A 97 0.75 -1.72 12.86
C PHE A 97 2.24 -1.78 13.22
N ALA A 98 3.10 -1.35 12.30
CA ALA A 98 4.55 -1.37 12.48
C ALA A 98 5.06 -0.12 13.22
N GLY A 99 4.26 0.95 13.23
CA GLY A 99 4.59 2.20 13.89
C GLY A 99 4.37 3.41 13.00
N TRP A 100 4.48 4.59 13.59
CA TRP A 100 4.59 5.84 12.88
C TRP A 100 6.05 6.02 12.44
N THR A 101 6.27 6.24 11.15
CA THR A 101 7.59 6.24 10.53
C THR A 101 8.15 7.64 10.32
N SER A 102 7.32 8.68 10.42
CA SER A 102 7.74 10.08 10.29
C SER A 102 6.79 11.06 10.97
N GLY A 103 7.27 12.27 11.18
CA GLY A 103 6.51 13.37 11.78
C GLY A 103 6.61 13.42 13.31
N PRO A 104 5.65 14.06 13.99
CA PRO A 104 5.66 14.22 15.44
C PRO A 104 5.38 12.91 16.20
N CYS A 105 4.79 11.94 15.52
CA CYS A 105 4.61 10.58 15.99
C CYS A 105 5.72 9.72 15.40
N THR A 106 6.62 9.20 16.24
CA THR A 106 7.58 8.19 15.80
C THR A 106 7.55 7.01 16.76
N GLY A 107 7.71 5.79 16.23
CA GLY A 107 7.63 4.56 17.01
C GLY A 107 6.23 3.95 17.04
N THR A 108 5.99 3.02 17.97
CA THR A 108 4.83 2.12 17.95
C THR A 108 3.65 2.61 18.80
N THR A 109 3.75 3.77 19.45
CA THR A 109 2.68 4.31 20.29
C THR A 109 1.42 4.60 19.48
N ASN A 110 0.33 3.94 19.83
CA ASN A 110 -0.96 4.05 19.16
C ASN A 110 -2.08 3.99 20.22
N PRO A 111 -2.97 4.99 20.32
CA PRO A 111 -3.07 6.19 19.47
C PRO A 111 -1.91 7.17 19.63
N CYS A 112 -1.67 8.01 18.62
CA CYS A 112 -0.71 9.11 18.70
C CYS A 112 -1.43 10.48 18.75
N THR A 113 -1.02 11.33 19.68
CA THR A 113 -1.53 12.69 19.82
C THR A 113 -0.59 13.71 19.16
N VAL A 114 -1.14 14.54 18.28
CA VAL A 114 -0.44 15.59 17.54
C VAL A 114 -1.00 16.95 17.90
N VAL A 115 -0.14 17.90 18.26
CA VAL A 115 -0.53 19.31 18.39
C VAL A 115 -0.22 20.03 17.08
N VAL A 116 -1.25 20.57 16.42
CA VAL A 116 -1.14 21.20 15.10
C VAL A 116 -0.81 22.69 15.26
N SER A 117 0.48 23.02 15.31
CA SER A 117 0.97 24.41 15.35
C SER A 117 1.57 24.89 14.01
N THR A 118 1.80 23.96 13.08
CA THR A 118 2.26 24.19 11.70
C THR A 118 1.64 23.14 10.79
N ASN A 119 1.95 23.17 9.49
CA ASN A 119 1.66 22.02 8.65
C ASN A 119 2.41 20.79 9.18
N VAL A 120 1.70 19.69 9.34
CA VAL A 120 2.22 18.44 9.86
C VAL A 120 2.02 17.36 8.80
N ALA A 121 3.08 16.64 8.48
CA ALA A 121 3.02 15.41 7.72
C ALA A 121 3.51 14.27 8.61
N LEU A 122 2.75 13.17 8.64
CA LEU A 122 3.15 11.94 9.31
C LEU A 122 2.88 10.73 8.43
N ALA A 123 3.65 9.68 8.66
CA ALA A 123 3.49 8.43 7.94
C ALA A 123 3.19 7.29 8.91
N ALA A 124 2.21 6.46 8.55
CA ALA A 124 1.90 5.22 9.25
C ALA A 124 2.49 4.03 8.49
N GLY A 125 3.15 3.16 9.21
CA GLY A 125 3.67 1.89 8.73
C GLY A 125 2.74 0.74 9.11
N PHE A 126 2.35 -0.06 8.13
CA PHE A 126 1.65 -1.32 8.31
C PHE A 126 2.44 -2.43 7.66
N ARG A 127 2.54 -3.59 8.29
CA ARG A 127 3.21 -4.76 7.70
C ARG A 127 2.25 -5.94 7.63
N PRO A 128 2.27 -6.72 6.54
CA PRO A 128 1.53 -7.97 6.52
C PRO A 128 1.99 -8.86 7.66
N ALA A 129 1.05 -9.47 8.38
CA ALA A 129 1.43 -10.62 9.20
C ALA A 129 2.02 -11.69 8.27
N VAL A 130 3.04 -12.39 8.75
CA VAL A 130 3.67 -13.48 7.99
C VAL A 130 3.13 -14.80 8.50
N LYS A 131 2.63 -15.63 7.57
CA LYS A 131 2.31 -17.02 7.82
C LYS A 131 3.30 -17.89 7.05
N GLN A 132 3.91 -18.84 7.74
CA GLN A 132 4.80 -19.82 7.13
C GLN A 132 3.99 -21.02 6.66
N VAL A 133 4.19 -21.39 5.40
CA VAL A 133 3.63 -22.60 4.78
C VAL A 133 4.75 -23.32 4.02
N THR A 134 4.50 -24.55 3.61
CA THR A 134 5.47 -25.42 2.95
C THR A 134 5.04 -25.74 1.53
N LEU A 135 6.01 -25.81 0.63
CA LEU A 135 5.86 -26.39 -0.70
C LEU A 135 6.50 -27.77 -0.68
N SER A 136 5.68 -28.81 -0.84
CA SER A 136 6.12 -30.19 -0.88
C SER A 136 6.08 -30.73 -2.30
N LEU A 137 7.14 -31.46 -2.67
CA LEU A 137 7.25 -32.21 -3.91
C LEU A 137 7.02 -33.69 -3.61
N GLN A 138 6.23 -34.35 -4.45
CA GLN A 138 6.27 -35.79 -4.61
C GLN A 138 7.00 -36.08 -5.91
N THR A 139 8.06 -36.89 -5.83
CA THR A 139 8.74 -37.43 -7.01
C THR A 139 8.68 -38.96 -7.00
N PRO A 140 8.43 -39.60 -8.16
CA PRO A 140 8.52 -41.04 -8.32
C PRO A 140 9.96 -41.54 -8.53
N ASN A 141 10.95 -40.66 -8.73
CA ASN A 141 12.33 -41.04 -9.04
C ASN A 141 13.31 -40.53 -7.98
N ALA A 142 14.26 -41.38 -7.58
CA ALA A 142 15.28 -41.04 -6.58
C ALA A 142 16.44 -40.19 -7.13
N ASP A 143 16.61 -40.15 -8.45
CA ASP A 143 17.72 -39.48 -9.14
C ASP A 143 17.33 -38.10 -9.70
N ASP A 144 16.20 -37.52 -9.31
CA ASP A 144 15.82 -36.18 -9.76
C ASP A 144 16.77 -35.10 -9.21
N GLY A 145 17.22 -34.24 -10.11
CA GLY A 145 18.27 -33.25 -9.85
C GLY A 145 17.81 -31.80 -9.98
N ALA A 146 16.75 -31.56 -10.75
CA ALA A 146 16.20 -30.23 -10.96
C ALA A 146 14.72 -30.28 -11.32
N VAL A 147 13.97 -29.29 -10.86
CA VAL A 147 12.55 -29.10 -11.21
C VAL A 147 12.29 -27.64 -11.54
N LEU A 148 11.68 -27.40 -12.70
CA LEU A 148 11.09 -26.12 -13.07
C LEU A 148 9.61 -26.18 -12.72
N LEU A 149 9.14 -25.26 -11.90
CA LEU A 149 7.76 -25.18 -11.47
C LEU A 149 7.24 -23.75 -11.48
N THR A 150 5.92 -23.61 -11.41
CA THR A 150 5.23 -22.34 -11.25
C THR A 150 4.35 -22.38 -10.03
N LEU A 151 4.39 -21.31 -9.23
CA LEU A 151 3.51 -21.08 -8.10
C LEU A 151 2.70 -19.81 -8.38
N THR A 152 1.38 -19.93 -8.42
CA THR A 152 0.48 -18.79 -8.61
C THR A 152 -0.37 -18.64 -7.36
N GLY A 153 -0.43 -17.42 -6.81
CA GLY A 153 -1.21 -17.15 -5.61
C GLY A 153 -1.04 -15.70 -5.12
N PRO A 154 -1.91 -15.25 -4.20
CA PRO A 154 -1.88 -13.88 -3.72
C PRO A 154 -0.79 -13.65 -2.67
N SER A 155 -0.08 -12.53 -2.74
CA SER A 155 0.72 -12.01 -1.63
C SER A 155 1.81 -12.95 -1.09
N LEU A 156 2.59 -13.55 -2.01
CA LEU A 156 3.80 -14.30 -1.68
C LEU A 156 4.93 -13.33 -1.29
N LEU A 157 5.37 -13.40 -0.03
CA LEU A 157 6.35 -12.47 0.54
C LEU A 157 7.78 -12.98 0.26
N ALA A 158 8.07 -14.22 0.63
CA ALA A 158 9.39 -14.82 0.45
C ALA A 158 9.31 -16.32 0.13
N ILE A 159 10.36 -16.82 -0.53
CA ILE A 159 10.58 -18.24 -0.80
C ILE A 159 11.96 -18.60 -0.27
N ARG A 160 12.04 -19.62 0.58
CA ARG A 160 13.30 -20.15 1.08
C ARG A 160 13.44 -21.62 0.67
N PRO A 161 14.46 -22.00 -0.11
CA PRO A 161 14.65 -23.40 -0.45
C PRO A 161 15.03 -24.21 0.78
N SER A 162 14.66 -25.49 0.78
CA SER A 162 15.13 -26.44 1.80
C SER A 162 16.65 -26.64 1.69
N ALA A 163 17.29 -27.08 2.77
CA ALA A 163 18.73 -27.29 2.82
C ALA A 163 19.22 -28.21 1.68
N GLY A 164 20.31 -27.80 1.01
CA GLY A 164 20.89 -28.54 -0.13
C GLY A 164 20.19 -28.31 -1.47
N LEU A 165 19.14 -27.47 -1.51
CA LEU A 165 18.52 -27.01 -2.75
C LEU A 165 18.90 -25.57 -3.06
N GLU A 166 19.24 -25.33 -4.33
CA GLU A 166 19.41 -23.99 -4.89
C GLU A 166 18.13 -23.60 -5.61
N ILE A 167 17.75 -22.32 -5.49
CA ILE A 167 16.59 -21.77 -6.18
C ILE A 167 16.98 -20.59 -7.08
N LYS A 168 16.48 -20.60 -8.31
CA LYS A 168 16.46 -19.42 -9.16
C LYS A 168 15.01 -19.06 -9.47
N GLU A 169 14.60 -17.88 -9.04
CA GLU A 169 13.21 -17.43 -9.12
C GLU A 169 13.09 -16.26 -10.12
N VAL A 170 12.00 -16.26 -10.88
CA VAL A 170 11.53 -15.10 -11.64
C VAL A 170 10.07 -14.86 -11.24
N ARG A 171 9.76 -13.66 -10.79
CA ARG A 171 8.38 -13.24 -10.48
C ARG A 171 7.79 -12.47 -11.65
N ASP A 172 6.57 -12.82 -12.00
CA ASP A 172 5.78 -12.16 -13.04
C ASP A 172 4.30 -12.08 -12.61
N THR A 173 3.46 -11.41 -13.39
CA THR A 173 2.02 -11.31 -13.13
C THR A 173 1.27 -11.87 -14.32
N VAL A 174 0.39 -12.84 -14.08
CA VAL A 174 -0.44 -13.46 -15.12
C VAL A 174 -1.90 -13.21 -14.78
N ALA A 175 -2.63 -12.51 -15.66
CA ALA A 175 -4.04 -12.14 -15.46
C ALA A 175 -4.32 -11.43 -14.12
N GLY A 176 -3.39 -10.57 -13.67
CA GLY A 176 -3.50 -9.84 -12.40
C GLY A 176 -3.11 -10.65 -11.15
N ALA A 177 -2.82 -11.95 -11.29
CA ALA A 177 -2.33 -12.78 -10.19
C ALA A 177 -0.79 -12.85 -10.20
N PRO A 178 -0.11 -12.68 -9.04
CA PRO A 178 1.31 -12.89 -8.94
C PRO A 178 1.64 -14.35 -9.22
N ARG A 179 2.67 -14.57 -10.04
CA ARG A 179 3.22 -15.87 -10.36
C ARG A 179 4.72 -15.87 -10.12
N SER A 180 5.21 -16.96 -9.54
CA SER A 180 6.62 -17.21 -9.33
C SER A 180 7.03 -18.44 -10.13
N ARG A 181 7.92 -18.25 -11.11
CA ARG A 181 8.54 -19.34 -11.86
C ARG A 181 9.87 -19.67 -11.18
N MET A 182 10.01 -20.90 -10.71
CA MET A 182 11.16 -21.33 -9.91
C MET A 182 11.86 -22.50 -10.57
N LEU A 183 13.18 -22.41 -10.67
CA LEU A 183 14.05 -23.54 -10.95
C LEU A 183 14.73 -23.96 -9.64
N LEU A 184 14.35 -25.11 -9.12
CA LEU A 184 15.03 -25.75 -7.99
C LEU A 184 16.07 -26.73 -8.53
N ARG A 185 17.26 -26.77 -7.91
CA ARG A 185 18.35 -27.68 -8.25
C ARG A 185 18.93 -28.29 -6.98
N GLY A 186 19.26 -29.57 -7.02
CA GLY A 186 19.84 -30.31 -5.90
C GLY A 186 19.36 -31.75 -5.90
N ALA A 187 19.62 -32.51 -4.83
CA ALA A 187 19.08 -33.86 -4.69
C ALA A 187 17.58 -33.77 -4.32
N LEU A 188 16.70 -33.96 -5.30
CA LEU A 188 15.25 -33.89 -5.09
C LEU A 188 14.74 -35.24 -4.60
N ALA A 189 14.01 -35.20 -3.50
CA ALA A 189 13.29 -36.34 -2.94
C ALA A 189 11.87 -35.91 -2.56
N SER A 190 10.98 -36.89 -2.35
CA SER A 190 9.64 -36.58 -1.87
C SER A 190 9.69 -35.95 -0.48
N GLY A 191 9.09 -34.77 -0.32
CA GLY A 191 9.13 -33.98 0.91
C GLY A 191 9.11 -32.47 0.65
N VAL A 192 9.42 -31.69 1.69
CA VAL A 192 9.43 -30.21 1.62
C VAL A 192 10.61 -29.72 0.81
N VAL A 193 10.35 -28.99 -0.27
CA VAL A 193 11.37 -28.42 -1.15
C VAL A 193 11.58 -26.92 -0.95
N ALA A 194 10.58 -26.22 -0.39
CA ALA A 194 10.73 -24.84 0.03
C ALA A 194 9.77 -24.47 1.17
N GLN A 195 10.18 -23.51 2.00
CA GLN A 195 9.28 -22.75 2.85
C GLN A 195 8.82 -21.50 2.11
N LEU A 196 7.54 -21.17 2.26
CA LEU A 196 6.91 -19.99 1.70
C LEU A 196 6.44 -19.10 2.85
N ASP A 197 6.80 -17.82 2.78
CA ASP A 197 6.19 -16.80 3.62
C ASP A 197 5.07 -16.16 2.83
N ILE A 198 3.85 -16.31 3.33
CA ILE A 198 2.64 -15.73 2.72
C ILE A 198 2.04 -14.69 3.67
N ALA A 199 1.32 -13.72 3.13
CA ALA A 199 0.55 -12.79 3.97
C ALA A 199 -0.44 -13.55 4.85
N GLY A 200 -0.63 -13.11 6.10
CA GLY A 200 -1.51 -13.76 7.08
C GLY A 200 -2.97 -13.87 6.63
N SER A 201 -3.39 -13.02 5.70
CA SER A 201 -4.73 -13.02 5.10
C SER A 201 -4.89 -14.07 4.01
N ALA A 202 -3.79 -14.67 3.53
CA ALA A 202 -3.80 -15.71 2.52
C ALA A 202 -3.88 -17.11 3.16
N THR A 203 -4.44 -18.06 2.41
CA THR A 203 -4.58 -19.46 2.80
C THR A 203 -3.84 -20.36 1.80
N PRO A 204 -3.29 -21.52 2.24
CA PRO A 204 -2.59 -22.45 1.34
C PRO A 204 -3.43 -22.86 0.12
N ALA A 205 -4.75 -23.01 0.29
CA ALA A 205 -5.69 -23.41 -0.76
C ALA A 205 -5.81 -22.40 -1.92
N GLN A 206 -5.38 -21.15 -1.73
CA GLN A 206 -5.37 -20.13 -2.78
C GLN A 206 -4.14 -20.22 -3.69
N TYR A 207 -3.18 -21.10 -3.37
CA TYR A 207 -1.96 -21.27 -4.14
C TYR A 207 -2.06 -22.50 -5.03
N THR A 208 -1.79 -22.30 -6.32
CA THR A 208 -1.70 -23.38 -7.30
C THR A 208 -0.24 -23.56 -7.69
N ALA A 209 0.30 -24.74 -7.43
CA ALA A 209 1.64 -25.14 -7.84
C ALA A 209 1.56 -26.13 -9.02
N GLN A 210 2.39 -25.93 -10.05
CA GLN A 210 2.42 -26.77 -11.25
C GLN A 210 3.87 -27.07 -11.65
N ILE A 211 4.17 -28.33 -11.92
CA ILE A 211 5.45 -28.75 -12.45
C ILE A 211 5.45 -28.51 -13.96
N GLN A 212 6.50 -27.86 -14.45
CA GLN A 212 6.68 -27.59 -15.87
C GLN A 212 7.65 -28.59 -16.49
N GLN A 213 8.79 -28.83 -15.83
CA GLN A 213 9.83 -29.73 -16.30
C GLN A 213 10.57 -30.33 -15.11
N VAL A 214 11.08 -31.55 -15.26
CA VAL A 214 11.99 -32.20 -14.31
C VAL A 214 13.19 -32.72 -15.07
N ALA A 215 14.36 -32.73 -14.43
CA ALA A 215 15.55 -33.36 -14.97
C ALA A 215 16.21 -34.28 -13.94
N ALA A 216 16.61 -35.46 -14.40
CA ALA A 216 17.45 -36.40 -13.67
C ALA A 216 18.88 -35.86 -13.54
N ARG A 217 19.53 -36.18 -12.42
CA ARG A 217 20.96 -35.92 -12.19
C ARG A 217 21.75 -37.11 -12.73
N ALA A 218 22.17 -37.03 -13.98
CA ALA A 218 22.98 -38.06 -14.63
C ALA A 218 24.46 -37.65 -14.69
N SER A 219 25.31 -38.24 -13.84
CA SER A 219 26.79 -38.17 -13.92
C SER A 219 27.38 -36.80 -14.36
N GLY A 220 26.94 -35.72 -13.71
CA GLY A 220 27.43 -34.35 -13.98
C GLY A 220 26.66 -33.57 -15.05
N ARG A 221 25.57 -34.13 -15.60
CA ARG A 221 24.64 -33.47 -16.52
C ARG A 221 23.20 -33.60 -16.03
N TYR A 222 22.32 -32.78 -16.60
CA TYR A 222 20.88 -32.85 -16.41
C TYR A 222 20.22 -33.49 -17.64
N ALA A 223 19.45 -34.55 -17.44
CA ALA A 223 18.67 -35.19 -18.48
C ALA A 223 17.18 -34.93 -18.23
N GLN A 224 16.52 -34.20 -19.12
CA GLN A 224 15.10 -33.88 -18.96
C GLN A 224 14.25 -35.15 -18.99
N ARG A 225 13.30 -35.26 -18.06
CA ARG A 225 12.30 -36.32 -18.01
C ARG A 225 11.27 -36.13 -19.14
N THR A 226 10.89 -37.23 -19.78
CA THR A 226 9.88 -37.23 -20.85
C THR A 226 8.44 -37.32 -20.34
N SER A 227 8.25 -37.70 -19.07
CA SER A 227 6.95 -37.80 -18.42
C SER A 227 6.98 -37.16 -17.03
N LEU A 228 5.88 -36.50 -16.69
CA LEU A 228 5.61 -35.93 -15.36
C LEU A 228 4.57 -36.75 -14.57
N ALA A 229 4.24 -37.96 -15.03
CA ALA A 229 3.34 -38.85 -14.31
C ALA A 229 3.95 -39.24 -12.94
N GLY A 230 3.14 -39.21 -11.89
CA GLY A 230 3.56 -39.55 -10.53
C GLY A 230 4.21 -38.39 -9.75
N TYR A 231 4.42 -37.24 -10.39
CA TYR A 231 4.86 -36.04 -9.69
C TYR A 231 3.68 -35.22 -9.19
N ALA A 232 3.82 -34.63 -8.01
CA ALA A 232 2.84 -33.71 -7.46
C ALA A 232 3.52 -32.58 -6.68
N LEU A 233 2.87 -31.42 -6.63
CA LEU A 233 3.22 -30.33 -5.73
C LEU A 233 2.04 -30.05 -4.82
N THR A 234 2.31 -29.77 -3.55
CA THR A 234 1.28 -29.41 -2.58
C THR A 234 1.77 -28.26 -1.73
N VAL A 235 0.88 -27.29 -1.49
CA VAL A 235 1.12 -26.15 -0.60
C VAL A 235 0.33 -26.40 0.69
N GLN A 236 1.01 -26.42 1.84
CA GLN A 236 0.43 -26.75 3.14
C GLN A 236 0.92 -25.82 4.24
#